data_AF-B3JEK5-F1
#
_entry.id   AF-B3JEK5-F1
#
_cell.length_a   1.000
_cell.length_b   1.000
_cell.length_c   1.000
_cell.angle_alpha   90.00
_cell.angle_beta   90.00
_cell.angle_gamma   90.00
#
_symmetry.space_group_name_H-M   'P 1'
#
loop_
_entity.id
_entity.type
_entity.pdbx_description
1 polymer ?
#
loop_
_entity_poly.entity_id
_entity_poly.type
_entity_poly.pdbx_seq_one_letter_code
_entity_poly.pdbx_strand_id
1 'polypeptide(L)'
;MKIPVSQITLPEHLKNNGYRTFATGKWHSDHASFARSFTEGDNIFFGGMHPYEENGHCAPRLHHFDPTGKYDEPPFVGQNFSSKMYADAAINFLKTTEHNNQPFMAFVSFTSPHDPRNILPDYGKKYCPAELSVPDNFLPEHPFDNGELNIRDEQLLPVPRTPELLKKELSLYYGMVSEVDLQIGRVVDALEESGNMDNTIIVFASDNGLAMGQNGLIGKQSLYEHSVGVPMAIITPDGLSSGKRSDALCYLYDLYPTLCDLMGLDVPVSVTGKSLKPVMEGKQEQIREQFFLAYSNQQRALVSGDYKYIIYNVEGKITEQLFNLQKDPGELVNLAVELTEKKNELHDLLMNQMVENHDFCDLTQPLWWKDGHKLTWDELINLYVFE
;
A
#
# COMPACT_ATOMS: atom_id res chain seq x y z
N MET A 1 11.08 6.49 7.35
CA MET A 1 10.92 5.86 8.68
C MET A 1 12.16 5.02 8.98
N LYS A 2 12.65 5.01 10.23
CA LYS A 2 13.75 4.12 10.63
C LYS A 2 13.19 2.76 11.00
N ILE A 3 13.56 1.72 10.27
CA ILE A 3 13.15 0.35 10.62
C ILE A 3 14.16 -0.21 11.66
N PRO A 4 13.74 -0.66 12.85
CA PRO A 4 14.64 -1.20 13.87
C PRO A 4 15.42 -2.44 13.39
N VAL A 5 16.61 -2.68 13.93
CA VAL A 5 17.45 -3.84 13.56
C VAL A 5 16.83 -5.17 14.05
N SER A 6 16.03 -5.13 15.12
CA SER A 6 15.27 -6.29 15.60
C SER A 6 14.13 -6.71 14.64
N GLN A 7 13.70 -5.80 13.76
CA GLN A 7 12.65 -6.03 12.77
C GLN A 7 13.29 -6.41 11.44
N ILE A 8 13.52 -7.71 11.25
CA ILE A 8 14.21 -8.26 10.08
C ILE A 8 13.30 -8.16 8.87
N THR A 9 13.68 -7.38 7.87
CA THR A 9 12.90 -7.22 6.63
C THR A 9 12.94 -8.48 5.75
N LEU A 10 11.93 -8.69 4.90
CA LEU A 10 11.90 -9.83 3.97
C LEU A 10 13.17 -9.92 3.09
N PRO A 11 13.63 -8.85 2.41
CA PRO A 11 14.86 -8.93 1.64
C PRO A 11 16.08 -9.24 2.52
N GLU A 12 16.18 -8.68 3.72
CA GLU A 12 17.27 -9.00 4.66
C GLU A 12 17.29 -10.49 5.03
N HIS A 13 16.11 -11.07 5.29
CA HIS A 13 15.99 -12.48 5.59
C HIS A 13 16.35 -13.37 4.39
N LEU A 14 15.92 -13.02 3.17
CA LEU A 14 16.26 -13.76 1.95
C LEU A 14 17.77 -13.70 1.65
N LYS A 15 18.37 -12.52 1.79
CA LYS A 15 19.82 -12.32 1.69
C LYS A 15 20.59 -13.24 2.65
N ASN A 16 20.15 -13.31 3.90
CA ASN A 16 20.76 -14.20 4.90
C ASN A 16 20.57 -15.70 4.58
N ASN A 17 19.62 -16.04 3.71
CA ASN A 17 19.40 -17.40 3.19
C ASN A 17 19.98 -17.61 1.78
N GLY A 18 20.94 -16.77 1.37
CA GLY A 18 21.71 -16.96 0.14
C GLY A 18 21.07 -16.38 -1.13
N TYR A 19 19.97 -15.65 -1.02
CA TYR A 19 19.38 -14.95 -2.17
C TYR A 19 20.17 -13.69 -2.53
N ARG A 20 20.22 -13.37 -3.82
CA ARG A 20 20.52 -12.02 -4.31
C ARG A 20 19.27 -11.17 -4.09
N THR A 21 19.40 -10.00 -3.47
CA THR A 21 18.26 -9.12 -3.21
C THR A 21 18.46 -7.81 -3.92
N PHE A 22 17.68 -7.61 -4.97
CA PHE A 22 17.69 -6.43 -5.82
C PHE A 22 16.52 -5.52 -5.50
N ALA A 23 16.75 -4.20 -5.53
CA ALA A 23 15.69 -3.20 -5.43
C ALA A 23 15.83 -2.06 -6.43
N THR A 24 14.69 -1.58 -6.91
CA THR A 24 14.54 -0.36 -7.69
C THR A 24 13.25 0.35 -7.32
N GLY A 25 13.23 1.67 -7.46
CA GLY A 25 12.05 2.49 -7.19
C GLY A 25 11.88 2.86 -5.71
N LYS A 26 10.64 2.97 -5.26
CA LYS A 26 10.30 3.60 -3.98
C LYS A 26 10.63 2.69 -2.79
N TRP A 27 11.48 3.18 -1.89
CA TRP A 27 11.70 2.59 -0.57
C TRP A 27 10.95 3.33 0.54
N HIS A 28 10.95 4.66 0.48
CA HIS A 28 10.32 5.56 1.45
C HIS A 28 10.66 5.29 2.94
N SER A 29 11.84 4.72 3.17
CA SER A 29 12.38 4.40 4.49
C SER A 29 13.86 4.79 4.56
N ASP A 30 14.47 4.58 5.73
CA ASP A 30 15.84 5.02 5.97
C ASP A 30 16.89 4.29 5.10
N HIS A 31 18.03 4.94 4.86
CA HIS A 31 19.12 4.37 4.06
C HIS A 31 19.77 3.14 4.71
N ALA A 32 19.81 3.08 6.05
CA ALA A 32 20.44 1.97 6.76
C ALA A 32 19.60 0.68 6.65
N SER A 33 18.27 0.79 6.59
CA SER A 33 17.39 -0.35 6.28
C SER A 33 17.54 -0.82 4.86
N PHE A 34 17.63 0.09 3.90
CA PHE A 34 17.88 -0.31 2.52
C PHE A 34 19.18 -1.11 2.37
N ALA A 35 20.29 -0.59 2.92
CA ALA A 35 21.61 -1.20 2.77
C ALA A 35 21.74 -2.58 3.45
N ARG A 36 21.05 -2.81 4.58
CA ARG A 36 21.02 -4.15 5.19
C ARG A 36 20.15 -5.13 4.40
N SER A 37 19.02 -4.66 3.84
CA SER A 37 18.04 -5.47 3.10
C SER A 37 18.54 -5.96 1.75
N PHE A 38 19.20 -5.11 0.98
CA PHE A 38 19.55 -5.39 -0.41
C PHE A 38 21.04 -5.68 -0.61
N THR A 39 21.36 -6.43 -1.66
CA THR A 39 22.73 -6.67 -2.13
C THR A 39 23.07 -5.87 -3.38
N GLU A 40 22.04 -5.49 -4.14
CA GLU A 40 22.16 -4.80 -5.43
C GLU A 40 20.94 -3.88 -5.61
N GLY A 41 21.07 -2.88 -6.48
CA GLY A 41 19.97 -1.99 -6.80
C GLY A 41 20.38 -0.90 -7.78
N ASP A 42 19.39 -0.21 -8.33
CA ASP A 42 19.60 1.03 -9.08
C ASP A 42 18.30 1.82 -9.15
N ASN A 43 18.36 3.09 -9.56
CA ASN A 43 17.19 3.96 -9.70
C ASN A 43 16.34 3.99 -8.42
N ILE A 44 16.99 4.16 -7.26
CA ILE A 44 16.35 4.08 -5.94
C ILE A 44 15.75 5.43 -5.56
N PHE A 45 14.50 5.43 -5.09
CA PHE A 45 13.79 6.61 -4.63
C PHE A 45 13.47 6.50 -3.13
N PHE A 46 14.13 7.32 -2.31
CA PHE A 46 13.92 7.36 -0.86
C PHE A 46 12.78 8.32 -0.44
N GLY A 47 12.29 9.15 -1.35
CA GLY A 47 11.20 10.10 -1.10
C GLY A 47 9.82 9.46 -0.98
N GLY A 48 8.84 10.25 -0.54
CA GLY A 48 7.43 9.83 -0.48
C GLY A 48 6.67 10.06 -1.76
N MET A 49 6.97 11.20 -2.40
CA MET A 49 6.34 11.67 -3.60
C MET A 49 7.37 12.42 -4.46
N HIS A 50 7.30 12.28 -5.78
CA HIS A 50 8.06 13.15 -6.68
C HIS A 50 7.52 14.59 -6.62
N PRO A 51 8.36 15.62 -6.49
CA PRO A 51 7.90 17.01 -6.38
C PRO A 51 7.30 17.55 -7.70
N TYR A 52 6.23 18.35 -7.60
CA TYR A 52 5.56 18.96 -8.76
C TYR A 52 6.49 19.95 -9.47
N GLU A 53 7.16 20.77 -8.67
CA GLU A 53 8.05 21.86 -9.06
C GLU A 53 9.33 21.38 -9.75
N GLU A 54 9.68 20.09 -9.62
CA GLU A 54 10.85 19.49 -10.27
C GLU A 54 10.48 18.50 -11.38
N ASN A 55 9.32 18.70 -12.03
CA ASN A 55 8.84 17.89 -13.15
C ASN A 55 8.48 16.43 -12.79
N GLY A 56 8.27 16.15 -11.50
CA GLY A 56 7.64 14.93 -11.01
C GLY A 56 8.23 13.64 -11.56
N HIS A 57 7.34 12.77 -12.04
CA HIS A 57 7.70 11.48 -12.65
C HIS A 57 8.55 11.61 -13.92
N CYS A 58 8.57 12.76 -14.59
CA CYS A 58 9.33 12.95 -15.83
C CYS A 58 10.81 13.25 -15.60
N ALA A 59 11.20 13.64 -14.39
CA ALA A 59 12.60 13.91 -14.02
C ALA A 59 12.89 13.42 -12.59
N PRO A 60 12.72 12.11 -12.32
CA PRO A 60 12.77 11.57 -10.97
C PRO A 60 14.16 11.77 -10.35
N ARG A 61 14.19 12.02 -9.04
CA ARG A 61 15.42 12.19 -8.25
C ARG A 61 15.80 10.86 -7.63
N LEU A 62 16.88 10.25 -8.10
CA LEU A 62 17.20 8.87 -7.83
C LEU A 62 18.64 8.70 -7.35
N HIS A 63 18.92 7.56 -6.72
CA HIS A 63 20.26 7.19 -6.31
C HIS A 63 20.66 5.84 -6.91
N HIS A 64 21.96 5.72 -7.20
CA HIS A 64 22.59 4.44 -7.47
C HIS A 64 22.78 3.68 -6.16
N PHE A 65 22.82 2.35 -6.21
CA PHE A 65 23.03 1.55 -5.01
C PHE A 65 24.41 1.79 -4.40
N ASP A 66 24.42 2.04 -3.08
CA ASP A 66 25.63 2.07 -2.27
C ASP A 66 25.50 1.08 -1.11
N PRO A 67 26.34 0.02 -1.05
CA PRO A 67 26.25 -1.01 -0.02
C PRO A 67 26.62 -0.51 1.39
N THR A 68 27.25 0.66 1.51
CA THR A 68 27.55 1.31 2.79
C THR A 68 26.36 2.08 3.36
N GLY A 69 25.29 2.26 2.56
CA GLY A 69 24.12 3.06 2.92
C GLY A 69 24.38 4.56 2.92
N LYS A 70 25.47 5.02 2.30
CA LYS A 70 25.80 6.43 2.11
C LYS A 70 25.48 6.79 0.66
N TYR A 71 24.48 7.64 0.47
CA TYR A 71 24.05 8.04 -0.86
C TYR A 71 24.46 9.48 -1.13
N ASP A 72 24.78 9.77 -2.40
CA ASP A 72 25.16 11.12 -2.84
C ASP A 72 23.99 12.09 -2.74
N GLU A 73 24.32 13.33 -2.37
CA GLU A 73 23.40 14.46 -2.33
C GLU A 73 23.96 15.64 -3.17
N PRO A 74 23.17 16.23 -4.09
CA PRO A 74 21.81 15.84 -4.44
C PRO A 74 21.76 14.51 -5.23
N PRO A 75 20.64 13.77 -5.20
CA PRO A 75 20.39 12.65 -6.10
C PRO A 75 20.56 13.04 -7.56
N PHE A 76 20.87 12.04 -8.41
CA PHE A 76 20.93 12.29 -9.85
C PHE A 76 19.52 12.48 -10.42
N VAL A 77 19.46 13.22 -11.54
CA VAL A 77 18.21 13.49 -12.25
C VAL A 77 18.01 12.46 -13.36
N GLY A 78 16.96 11.67 -13.22
CA GLY A 78 16.50 10.74 -14.24
C GLY A 78 16.11 11.44 -15.54
N GLN A 79 16.37 10.77 -16.67
CA GLN A 79 16.14 11.31 -18.01
C GLN A 79 14.89 10.73 -18.69
N ASN A 80 14.14 9.88 -17.98
CA ASN A 80 12.94 9.23 -18.47
C ASN A 80 11.89 9.21 -17.36
N PHE A 81 10.67 8.82 -17.74
CA PHE A 81 9.59 8.60 -16.78
C PHE A 81 9.99 7.58 -15.70
N SER A 82 9.61 7.84 -14.44
CA SER A 82 10.08 7.06 -13.29
C SER A 82 9.81 5.56 -13.44
N SER A 83 8.59 5.18 -13.84
CA SER A 83 8.24 3.77 -14.04
C SER A 83 9.14 3.08 -15.07
N LYS A 84 9.47 3.78 -16.17
CA LYS A 84 10.37 3.26 -17.19
C LYS A 84 11.78 3.05 -16.63
N MET A 85 12.30 4.01 -15.85
CA MET A 85 13.62 3.86 -15.23
C MET A 85 13.66 2.68 -14.27
N TYR A 86 12.61 2.48 -13.48
CA TYR A 86 12.53 1.34 -12.55
C TYR A 86 12.46 0.01 -13.29
N ALA A 87 11.64 -0.09 -14.35
CA ALA A 87 11.60 -1.28 -15.18
C ALA A 87 12.93 -1.55 -15.87
N ASP A 88 13.59 -0.53 -16.43
CA ASP A 88 14.89 -0.67 -17.09
C ASP A 88 15.95 -1.24 -16.12
N ALA A 89 15.97 -0.77 -14.86
CA ALA A 89 16.86 -1.31 -13.82
C ALA A 89 16.55 -2.79 -13.49
N ALA A 90 15.28 -3.15 -13.32
CA ALA A 90 14.87 -4.52 -13.07
C ALA A 90 15.22 -5.46 -14.24
N ILE A 91 14.96 -5.03 -15.48
CA ILE A 91 15.32 -5.77 -16.70
C ILE A 91 16.83 -6.00 -16.77
N ASN A 92 17.63 -4.98 -16.46
CA ASN A 92 19.08 -5.11 -16.43
C ASN A 92 19.54 -6.11 -15.37
N PHE A 93 18.93 -6.09 -14.19
CA PHE A 93 19.20 -7.10 -13.15
C PHE A 93 18.83 -8.52 -13.62
N LEU A 94 17.64 -8.72 -14.18
CA LEU A 94 17.18 -10.03 -14.66
C LEU A 94 18.11 -10.61 -15.74
N LYS A 95 18.66 -9.79 -16.64
CA LYS A 95 19.67 -10.24 -17.61
C LYS A 95 20.93 -10.82 -16.97
N THR A 96 21.29 -10.37 -15.76
CA THR A 96 22.45 -10.94 -15.03
C THR A 96 22.15 -12.33 -14.44
N THR A 97 20.90 -12.78 -14.46
CA THR A 97 20.48 -14.06 -13.87
C THR A 97 20.55 -15.24 -14.84
N GLU A 98 20.64 -14.99 -16.16
CA GLU A 98 20.63 -16.02 -17.22
C GLU A 98 21.74 -17.09 -17.05
N HIS A 99 22.84 -16.74 -16.39
CA HIS A 99 23.98 -17.64 -16.15
C HIS A 99 24.34 -17.76 -14.67
N ASN A 100 23.42 -17.40 -13.78
CA ASN A 100 23.63 -17.42 -12.34
C ASN A 100 22.55 -18.23 -11.63
N ASN A 101 22.93 -19.37 -11.08
CA ASN A 101 22.00 -20.27 -10.37
C ASN A 101 21.68 -19.83 -8.93
N GLN A 102 22.24 -18.70 -8.46
CA GLN A 102 21.89 -18.15 -7.16
C GLN A 102 20.45 -17.62 -7.19
N PRO A 103 19.58 -18.01 -6.23
CA PRO A 103 18.20 -17.54 -6.22
C PRO A 103 18.15 -16.03 -5.97
N PHE A 104 17.07 -15.36 -6.39
CA PHE A 104 16.94 -13.92 -6.29
C PHE A 104 15.58 -13.45 -5.78
N MET A 105 15.56 -12.23 -5.25
CA MET A 105 14.39 -11.40 -5.03
C MET A 105 14.58 -10.10 -5.81
N ALA A 106 13.60 -9.73 -6.64
CA ALA A 106 13.55 -8.43 -7.29
C ALA A 106 12.39 -7.60 -6.71
N PHE A 107 12.71 -6.57 -5.91
CA PHE A 107 11.75 -5.61 -5.38
C PHE A 107 11.62 -4.42 -6.35
N VAL A 108 10.56 -4.44 -7.17
CA VAL A 108 10.30 -3.41 -8.20
C VAL A 108 9.14 -2.54 -7.74
N SER A 109 9.46 -1.42 -7.09
CA SER A 109 8.48 -0.57 -6.41
C SER A 109 8.18 0.69 -7.22
N PHE A 110 7.14 0.64 -8.05
CA PHE A 110 6.75 1.77 -8.89
C PHE A 110 6.16 2.92 -8.05
N THR A 111 6.43 4.17 -8.45
CA THR A 111 5.82 5.34 -7.81
C THR A 111 4.49 5.73 -8.46
N SER A 112 4.28 5.39 -9.73
CA SER A 112 2.99 5.56 -10.39
C SER A 112 1.95 4.60 -9.78
N PRO A 113 0.67 5.00 -9.61
CA PRO A 113 0.04 6.24 -10.08
C PRO A 113 -0.04 7.36 -9.02
N HIS A 114 0.89 7.40 -8.05
CA HIS A 114 0.94 8.50 -7.10
C HIS A 114 1.06 9.83 -7.85
N ASP A 115 0.52 10.91 -7.29
CA ASP A 115 0.68 12.22 -7.89
C ASP A 115 2.15 12.71 -7.76
N PRO A 116 2.65 13.63 -8.59
CA PRO A 116 1.97 14.48 -9.58
C PRO A 116 1.49 13.76 -10.84
N ARG A 117 0.23 14.00 -11.21
CA ARG A 117 -0.41 13.41 -12.41
C ARG A 117 -0.38 14.35 -13.62
N ASN A 118 0.69 15.11 -13.79
CA ASN A 118 0.66 16.29 -14.66
C ASN A 118 0.89 15.97 -16.14
N ILE A 119 1.79 15.03 -16.44
CA ILE A 119 2.22 14.70 -17.80
C ILE A 119 2.42 13.20 -17.92
N LEU A 120 1.67 12.58 -18.83
CA LEU A 120 1.86 11.18 -19.20
C LEU A 120 2.91 11.09 -20.31
N PRO A 121 3.81 10.08 -20.30
CA PRO A 121 4.73 9.87 -21.42
C PRO A 121 3.96 9.57 -22.72
N ASP A 122 4.60 9.82 -23.87
CA ASP A 122 3.97 9.68 -25.19
C ASP A 122 3.50 8.24 -25.51
N TYR A 123 4.14 7.24 -24.93
CA TYR A 123 3.75 5.83 -25.04
C TYR A 123 2.60 5.45 -24.09
N GLY A 124 2.20 6.34 -23.18
CA GLY A 124 1.12 6.13 -22.23
C GLY A 124 -0.25 6.24 -22.90
N LYS A 125 -1.18 5.37 -22.49
CA LYS A 125 -2.57 5.41 -22.97
C LYS A 125 -3.28 6.64 -22.41
N LYS A 126 -3.90 7.43 -23.29
CA LYS A 126 -4.68 8.61 -22.92
C LYS A 126 -6.17 8.26 -22.86
N TYR A 127 -6.85 8.78 -21.84
CA TYR A 127 -8.29 8.59 -21.63
C TYR A 127 -9.02 9.91 -21.84
N CYS A 128 -10.17 9.88 -22.51
CA CYS A 128 -11.00 11.08 -22.70
C CYS A 128 -11.88 11.29 -21.45
N PRO A 129 -11.76 12.41 -20.71
CA PRO A 129 -12.57 12.66 -19.52
C PRO A 129 -14.08 12.58 -19.79
N ALA A 130 -14.53 12.99 -20.99
CA ALA A 130 -15.95 12.96 -21.35
C ALA A 130 -16.54 11.54 -21.42
N GLU A 131 -15.70 10.53 -21.62
CA GLU A 131 -16.11 9.12 -21.74
C GLU A 131 -16.08 8.37 -20.40
N LEU A 132 -15.50 8.97 -19.36
CA LEU A 132 -15.40 8.35 -18.04
C LEU A 132 -16.67 8.59 -17.21
N SER A 133 -17.01 7.64 -16.33
CA SER A 133 -17.97 7.82 -15.25
C SER A 133 -17.25 8.21 -13.96
N VAL A 134 -18.00 8.82 -13.03
CA VAL A 134 -17.55 8.95 -11.64
C VAL A 134 -17.98 7.71 -10.85
N PRO A 135 -17.34 7.38 -9.72
CA PRO A 135 -17.78 6.28 -8.86
C PRO A 135 -19.23 6.44 -8.38
N ASP A 136 -19.92 5.33 -8.15
CA ASP A 136 -21.33 5.33 -7.71
C ASP A 136 -21.53 6.00 -6.34
N ASN A 137 -20.52 5.92 -5.47
CA ASN A 137 -20.49 6.56 -4.16
C ASN A 137 -19.77 7.92 -4.18
N PHE A 138 -19.74 8.60 -5.34
CA PHE A 138 -19.22 9.97 -5.45
C PHE A 138 -20.05 10.94 -4.62
N LEU A 139 -19.37 11.77 -3.82
CA LEU A 139 -19.95 12.93 -3.15
C LEU A 139 -19.14 14.19 -3.49
N PRO A 140 -19.78 15.38 -3.60
CA PRO A 140 -19.04 16.63 -3.77
C PRO A 140 -18.10 16.94 -2.61
N GLU A 141 -18.45 16.51 -1.40
CA GLU A 141 -17.70 16.71 -0.16
C GLU A 141 -18.03 15.58 0.81
N HIS A 142 -17.07 15.22 1.66
CA HIS A 142 -17.30 14.24 2.73
C HIS A 142 -18.25 14.84 3.80
N PRO A 143 -19.26 14.08 4.29
CA PRO A 143 -20.38 14.66 5.05
C PRO A 143 -20.05 15.12 6.49
N PHE A 144 -18.86 14.80 7.00
CA PHE A 144 -18.40 15.20 8.33
C PHE A 144 -16.89 15.31 8.38
N ASP A 145 -16.36 15.97 9.41
CA ASP A 145 -14.92 16.05 9.64
C ASP A 145 -14.34 14.70 10.10
N ASN A 146 -13.45 14.12 9.31
CA ASN A 146 -12.75 12.87 9.59
C ASN A 146 -11.31 13.08 10.11
N GLY A 147 -10.91 14.34 10.37
CA GLY A 147 -9.57 14.74 10.78
C GLY A 147 -8.60 15.00 9.63
N GLU A 148 -9.00 14.68 8.39
CA GLU A 148 -8.11 14.62 7.22
C GLU A 148 -8.58 15.51 6.05
N LEU A 149 -9.70 16.23 6.17
CA LEU A 149 -10.29 17.01 5.06
C LEU A 149 -9.41 18.14 4.51
N ASN A 150 -8.40 18.60 5.28
CA ASN A 150 -7.57 19.76 4.93
C ASN A 150 -6.14 19.39 4.48
N ILE A 151 -5.83 18.12 4.32
CA ILE A 151 -4.49 17.69 3.90
C ILE A 151 -4.24 17.93 2.42
N ARG A 152 -2.97 17.83 2.03
CA ARG A 152 -2.49 17.97 0.65
C ARG A 152 -3.31 17.18 -0.38
N ASP A 153 -3.58 15.90 -0.13
CA ASP A 153 -4.29 15.03 -1.07
C ASP A 153 -5.72 15.55 -1.34
N GLU A 154 -6.38 16.08 -0.32
CA GLU A 154 -7.74 16.63 -0.42
C GLU A 154 -7.79 17.97 -1.16
N GLN A 155 -6.67 18.71 -1.20
CA GLN A 155 -6.52 19.98 -1.91
C GLN A 155 -6.21 19.82 -3.41
N LEU A 156 -5.99 18.59 -3.90
CA LEU A 156 -5.76 18.34 -5.33
C LEU A 156 -6.97 18.72 -6.20
N LEU A 157 -8.17 18.71 -5.63
CA LEU A 157 -9.40 19.20 -6.26
C LEU A 157 -10.14 20.16 -5.34
N PRO A 158 -10.74 21.24 -5.87
CA PRO A 158 -11.53 22.15 -5.08
C PRO A 158 -12.81 21.48 -4.55
N VAL A 159 -13.21 21.90 -3.36
CA VAL A 159 -14.48 21.53 -2.71
C VAL A 159 -15.49 22.68 -2.89
N PRO A 160 -16.77 22.43 -3.27
CA PRO A 160 -17.35 21.13 -3.59
C PRO A 160 -16.84 20.59 -4.94
N ARG A 161 -16.56 19.28 -4.96
CA ARG A 161 -16.06 18.59 -6.14
C ARG A 161 -17.15 18.45 -7.19
N THR A 162 -16.75 18.53 -8.45
CA THR A 162 -17.66 18.34 -9.58
C THR A 162 -17.30 17.07 -10.36
N PRO A 163 -18.29 16.38 -10.97
CA PRO A 163 -18.01 15.26 -11.84
C PRO A 163 -17.05 15.59 -12.98
N GLU A 164 -17.10 16.83 -13.51
CA GLU A 164 -16.21 17.26 -14.59
C GLU A 164 -14.74 17.29 -14.14
N LEU A 165 -14.46 17.89 -12.99
CA LEU A 165 -13.11 17.94 -12.44
C LEU A 165 -12.60 16.55 -12.07
N LEU A 166 -13.46 15.73 -11.45
CA LEU A 166 -13.08 14.38 -11.09
C LEU A 166 -12.77 13.51 -12.32
N LYS A 167 -13.55 13.60 -13.40
CA LYS A 167 -13.28 12.87 -14.64
C LYS A 167 -11.94 13.26 -15.27
N LYS A 168 -11.53 14.53 -15.15
CA LYS A 168 -10.20 14.97 -15.59
C LYS A 168 -9.11 14.28 -14.77
N GLU A 169 -9.23 14.27 -13.45
CA GLU A 169 -8.29 13.56 -12.57
C GLU A 169 -8.25 12.05 -12.82
N LEU A 170 -9.41 11.41 -12.98
CA LEU A 170 -9.51 9.99 -13.31
C LEU A 170 -8.82 9.67 -14.65
N SER A 171 -8.94 10.55 -15.64
CA SER A 171 -8.27 10.34 -16.94
C SER A 171 -6.74 10.31 -16.83
N LEU A 172 -6.18 11.15 -15.95
CA LEU A 172 -4.75 11.20 -15.68
C LEU A 172 -4.31 9.98 -14.87
N TYR A 173 -5.07 9.66 -13.81
CA TYR A 173 -4.85 8.48 -12.97
C TYR A 173 -4.87 7.18 -13.79
N TYR A 174 -5.90 6.94 -14.60
CA TYR A 174 -5.98 5.75 -15.47
C TYR A 174 -4.89 5.72 -16.53
N GLY A 175 -4.47 6.88 -17.03
CA GLY A 175 -3.30 6.98 -17.91
C GLY A 175 -2.04 6.46 -17.23
N MET A 176 -1.78 6.88 -15.99
CA MET A 176 -0.62 6.42 -15.21
C MET A 176 -0.72 4.95 -14.83
N VAL A 177 -1.92 4.44 -14.53
CA VAL A 177 -2.15 3.00 -14.30
C VAL A 177 -1.82 2.18 -15.56
N SER A 178 -2.26 2.62 -16.74
CA SER A 178 -1.92 1.95 -17.99
C SER A 178 -0.44 2.07 -18.36
N GLU A 179 0.21 3.16 -17.95
CA GLU A 179 1.64 3.37 -18.14
C GLU A 179 2.46 2.38 -17.31
N VAL A 180 2.14 2.19 -16.03
CA VAL A 180 2.85 1.24 -15.17
C VAL A 180 2.57 -0.21 -15.57
N ASP A 181 1.34 -0.53 -16.02
CA ASP A 181 0.99 -1.85 -16.57
C ASP A 181 1.91 -2.25 -17.74
N LEU A 182 2.17 -1.31 -18.67
CA LEU A 182 3.14 -1.53 -19.75
C LEU A 182 4.55 -1.82 -19.21
N GLN A 183 4.99 -1.12 -18.17
CA GLN A 183 6.31 -1.34 -17.58
C GLN A 183 6.41 -2.68 -16.84
N ILE A 184 5.34 -3.11 -16.16
CA ILE A 184 5.25 -4.43 -15.55
C ILE A 184 5.38 -5.50 -16.62
N GLY A 185 4.66 -5.38 -17.75
CA GLY A 185 4.78 -6.29 -18.88
C GLY A 185 6.23 -6.46 -19.35
N ARG A 186 6.98 -5.36 -19.51
CA ARG A 186 8.40 -5.41 -19.90
C ARG A 186 9.29 -6.14 -18.90
N VAL A 187 9.00 -6.05 -17.59
CA VAL A 187 9.74 -6.77 -16.55
C VAL A 187 9.40 -8.26 -16.59
N VAL A 188 8.13 -8.61 -16.82
CA VAL A 188 7.66 -9.98 -16.98
C VAL A 188 8.28 -10.63 -18.24
N ASP A 189 8.32 -9.91 -19.36
CA ASP A 189 8.99 -10.38 -20.59
C ASP A 189 10.48 -10.67 -20.33
N ALA A 190 11.18 -9.77 -19.63
CA ALA A 190 12.59 -9.98 -19.28
C ALA A 190 12.80 -11.14 -18.30
N LEU A 191 11.83 -11.42 -17.42
CA LEU A 191 11.87 -12.58 -16.54
C LEU A 191 11.75 -13.87 -17.37
N GLU A 192 10.85 -13.92 -18.34
CA GLU A 192 10.70 -15.03 -19.29
C GLU A 192 11.98 -15.21 -20.12
N GLU A 193 12.52 -14.14 -20.71
CA GLU A 193 13.75 -14.16 -21.49
C GLU A 193 14.97 -14.64 -20.69
N SER A 194 15.01 -14.37 -19.38
CA SER A 194 16.09 -14.85 -18.50
C SER A 194 16.04 -16.34 -18.20
N GLY A 195 14.95 -17.02 -18.58
CA GLY A 195 14.73 -18.46 -18.31
C GLY A 195 14.28 -18.79 -16.89
N ASN A 196 13.93 -17.79 -16.07
CA ASN A 196 13.59 -17.97 -14.66
C ASN A 196 12.07 -17.98 -14.36
N MET A 197 11.21 -17.79 -15.36
CA MET A 197 9.75 -17.75 -15.17
C MET A 197 9.20 -18.97 -14.42
N ASP A 198 9.58 -20.17 -14.86
CA ASP A 198 9.10 -21.45 -14.31
C ASP A 198 9.66 -21.78 -12.91
N ASN A 199 10.44 -20.88 -12.31
CA ASN A 199 10.99 -21.03 -10.97
C ASN A 199 10.84 -19.75 -10.12
N THR A 200 9.96 -18.83 -10.52
CA THR A 200 9.75 -17.55 -9.83
C THR A 200 8.35 -17.43 -9.23
N ILE A 201 8.27 -17.07 -7.95
CA ILE A 201 7.02 -16.59 -7.34
C ILE A 201 6.88 -15.11 -7.70
N ILE A 202 5.77 -14.73 -8.32
CA ILE A 202 5.47 -13.34 -8.68
C ILE A 202 4.40 -12.81 -7.72
N VAL A 203 4.67 -11.67 -7.11
CA VAL A 203 3.72 -10.94 -6.27
C VAL A 203 3.44 -9.59 -6.90
N PHE A 204 2.16 -9.27 -7.06
CA PHE A 204 1.68 -7.93 -7.40
C PHE A 204 0.86 -7.40 -6.22
N ALA A 205 1.16 -6.18 -5.75
CA ALA A 205 0.43 -5.54 -4.68
C ALA A 205 0.53 -4.00 -4.77
N SER A 206 -0.42 -3.29 -4.16
CA SER A 206 -0.36 -1.85 -3.90
C SER A 206 -0.08 -1.59 -2.41
N ASP A 207 0.57 -0.48 -2.06
CA ASP A 207 0.83 -0.07 -0.68
C ASP A 207 -0.44 0.40 0.06
N ASN A 208 -1.31 1.10 -0.66
CA ASN A 208 -2.65 1.51 -0.21
C ASN A 208 -3.59 1.72 -1.41
N GLY A 209 -4.87 1.93 -1.12
CA GLY A 209 -5.88 2.37 -2.10
C GLY A 209 -5.88 3.89 -2.29
N LEU A 210 -6.88 4.43 -2.99
CA LEU A 210 -7.04 5.86 -3.24
C LEU A 210 -8.51 6.20 -3.51
N ALA A 211 -9.05 7.23 -2.86
CA ALA A 211 -10.49 7.54 -2.90
C ALA A 211 -10.99 8.04 -4.25
N MET A 212 -10.24 8.92 -4.93
CA MET A 212 -10.62 9.44 -6.26
C MET A 212 -12.12 9.80 -6.39
N GLY A 213 -12.63 10.57 -5.43
CA GLY A 213 -14.00 11.10 -5.39
C GLY A 213 -15.00 10.26 -4.59
N GLN A 214 -14.66 9.01 -4.25
CA GLN A 214 -15.48 8.15 -3.42
C GLN A 214 -15.67 8.76 -2.03
N ASN A 215 -16.91 8.72 -1.52
CA ASN A 215 -17.32 9.29 -0.24
C ASN A 215 -16.95 10.79 -0.08
N GLY A 216 -16.67 11.49 -1.18
CA GLY A 216 -16.25 12.89 -1.14
C GLY A 216 -14.82 13.09 -0.63
N LEU A 217 -13.94 12.13 -0.86
CA LEU A 217 -12.50 12.18 -0.56
C LEU A 217 -11.67 12.03 -1.85
N ILE A 218 -10.41 12.46 -1.84
CA ILE A 218 -9.46 12.26 -2.95
C ILE A 218 -8.28 11.39 -2.54
N GLY A 219 -7.79 11.58 -1.32
CA GLY A 219 -6.63 10.90 -0.77
C GLY A 219 -6.91 9.46 -0.32
N LYS A 220 -6.03 8.96 0.55
CA LYS A 220 -6.10 7.61 1.13
C LYS A 220 -6.28 7.61 2.65
N GLN A 221 -6.38 8.78 3.27
CA GLN A 221 -6.35 8.98 4.72
C GLN A 221 -7.72 8.70 5.36
N SER A 222 -8.26 7.50 5.11
CA SER A 222 -9.54 7.02 5.61
C SER A 222 -9.55 5.49 5.73
N LEU A 223 -10.48 4.95 6.52
CA LEU A 223 -10.64 3.50 6.72
C LEU A 223 -11.73 2.85 5.84
N TYR A 224 -12.29 3.61 4.89
CA TYR A 224 -13.14 3.10 3.81
C TYR A 224 -12.39 2.12 2.92
N GLU A 225 -13.14 1.22 2.28
CA GLU A 225 -12.65 0.15 1.40
C GLU A 225 -11.76 0.67 0.28
N HIS A 226 -12.10 1.81 -0.33
CA HIS A 226 -11.30 2.41 -1.39
C HIS A 226 -9.89 2.83 -0.96
N SER A 227 -9.63 3.00 0.33
CA SER A 227 -8.34 3.44 0.88
C SER A 227 -7.53 2.29 1.45
N VAL A 228 -8.17 1.31 2.09
CA VAL A 228 -7.50 0.18 2.76
C VAL A 228 -7.49 -1.10 1.92
N GLY A 229 -8.48 -1.27 1.03
CA GLY A 229 -8.56 -2.39 0.10
C GLY A 229 -7.61 -2.18 -1.08
N VAL A 230 -6.71 -3.14 -1.29
CA VAL A 230 -5.68 -3.08 -2.32
C VAL A 230 -5.70 -4.31 -3.22
N PRO A 231 -5.32 -4.18 -4.51
CA PRO A 231 -5.09 -5.35 -5.33
C PRO A 231 -3.90 -6.14 -4.77
N MET A 232 -4.04 -7.45 -4.69
CA MET A 232 -2.95 -8.37 -4.37
C MET A 232 -3.10 -9.65 -5.19
N ALA A 233 -2.03 -10.11 -5.82
CA ALA A 233 -1.96 -11.39 -6.52
C ALA A 233 -0.64 -12.10 -6.21
N ILE A 234 -0.72 -13.41 -6.02
CA ILE A 234 0.43 -14.30 -5.83
C ILE A 234 0.35 -15.36 -6.92
N ILE A 235 1.38 -15.45 -7.75
CA ILE A 235 1.52 -16.44 -8.82
C ILE A 235 2.70 -17.32 -8.45
N THR A 236 2.48 -18.62 -8.33
CA THR A 236 3.53 -19.59 -7.98
C THR A 236 3.91 -20.43 -9.22
N PRO A 237 5.15 -20.92 -9.30
CA PRO A 237 5.61 -21.70 -10.44
C PRO A 237 4.82 -23.00 -10.68
N ASP A 238 4.36 -23.63 -9.60
CA ASP A 238 3.57 -24.86 -9.63
C ASP A 238 2.08 -24.63 -9.96
N GLY A 239 1.68 -23.37 -10.16
CA GLY A 239 0.29 -23.00 -10.43
C GLY A 239 -0.64 -23.19 -9.23
N LEU A 240 -0.12 -23.25 -8.00
CA LEU A 240 -0.92 -23.28 -6.78
C LEU A 240 -1.94 -22.13 -6.80
N SER A 241 -3.21 -22.47 -6.63
CA SER A 241 -4.35 -21.53 -6.69
C SER A 241 -4.50 -20.72 -8.00
N SER A 242 -3.89 -21.16 -9.10
CA SER A 242 -4.01 -20.46 -10.40
C SER A 242 -5.47 -20.24 -10.81
N GLY A 243 -5.78 -19.00 -11.21
CA GLY A 243 -7.12 -18.56 -11.60
C GLY A 243 -8.15 -18.48 -10.46
N LYS A 244 -7.76 -18.70 -9.20
CA LYS A 244 -8.67 -18.61 -8.05
C LYS A 244 -8.65 -17.21 -7.44
N ARG A 245 -9.82 -16.77 -6.99
CA ARG A 245 -10.00 -15.61 -6.12
C ARG A 245 -10.31 -16.12 -4.71
N SER A 246 -9.81 -15.41 -3.70
CA SER A 246 -10.14 -15.64 -2.30
C SER A 246 -10.66 -14.34 -1.68
N ASP A 247 -11.68 -14.46 -0.84
CA ASP A 247 -12.17 -13.38 0.03
C ASP A 247 -11.61 -13.53 1.46
N ALA A 248 -10.48 -14.23 1.60
CA ALA A 248 -9.78 -14.35 2.87
C ALA A 248 -9.23 -12.99 3.32
N LEU A 249 -9.51 -12.61 4.56
CA LEU A 249 -9.01 -11.37 5.14
C LEU A 249 -7.48 -11.43 5.27
N CYS A 250 -6.77 -10.50 4.63
CA CYS A 250 -5.30 -10.46 4.61
C CYS A 250 -4.73 -9.03 4.70
N TYR A 251 -3.66 -8.88 5.47
CA TYR A 251 -2.84 -7.68 5.48
C TYR A 251 -1.69 -7.85 4.50
N LEU A 252 -1.17 -6.75 3.95
CA LEU A 252 0.03 -6.80 3.10
C LEU A 252 1.23 -7.43 3.82
N TYR A 253 1.35 -7.27 5.14
CA TYR A 253 2.43 -7.88 5.92
C TYR A 253 2.31 -9.42 6.04
N ASP A 254 1.18 -10.02 5.66
CA ASP A 254 1.04 -11.48 5.57
C ASP A 254 1.80 -12.07 4.38
N LEU A 255 2.18 -11.25 3.39
CA LEU A 255 3.03 -11.69 2.29
C LEU A 255 4.35 -12.26 2.79
N TYR A 256 4.93 -11.68 3.85
CA TYR A 256 6.21 -12.13 4.39
C TYR A 256 6.16 -13.61 4.86
N PRO A 257 5.34 -14.00 5.84
CA PRO A 257 5.28 -15.40 6.26
C PRO A 257 4.75 -16.32 5.14
N THR A 258 3.88 -15.83 4.26
CA THR A 258 3.41 -16.60 3.09
C THR A 258 4.56 -16.96 2.16
N LEU A 259 5.42 -16.00 1.84
CA LEU A 259 6.57 -16.21 0.97
C LEU A 259 7.61 -17.15 1.62
N CYS A 260 7.90 -16.99 2.91
CA CYS A 260 8.71 -17.95 3.66
C CYS A 260 8.16 -19.38 3.55
N ASP A 261 6.86 -19.57 3.79
CA ASP A 261 6.20 -20.89 3.69
C ASP A 261 6.23 -21.49 2.28
N LEU A 262 6.10 -20.67 1.24
CA LEU A 262 6.18 -21.11 -0.16
C LEU A 262 7.62 -21.49 -0.55
N MET A 263 8.62 -20.78 -0.03
CA MET A 263 10.04 -21.04 -0.27
C MET A 263 10.63 -22.11 0.67
N GLY A 264 9.89 -22.54 1.70
CA GLY A 264 10.37 -23.48 2.70
C GLY A 264 11.40 -22.89 3.67
N LEU A 265 11.31 -21.59 3.96
CA LEU A 265 12.17 -20.87 4.90
C LEU A 265 11.48 -20.67 6.25
N ASP A 266 12.27 -20.64 7.32
CA ASP A 266 11.77 -20.33 8.66
C ASP A 266 11.35 -18.86 8.76
N VAL A 267 10.17 -18.60 9.32
CA VAL A 267 9.68 -17.23 9.54
C VAL A 267 10.42 -16.60 10.72
N PRO A 268 11.00 -15.39 10.59
CA PRO A 268 11.62 -14.70 11.72
C PRO A 268 10.64 -14.42 12.86
N VAL A 269 11.11 -14.54 14.11
CA VAL A 269 10.27 -14.36 15.32
C VAL A 269 9.61 -12.98 15.42
N SER A 270 10.15 -11.95 14.78
CA SER A 270 9.58 -10.61 14.76
C SER A 270 8.41 -10.43 13.79
N VAL A 271 8.14 -11.41 12.92
CA VAL A 271 7.03 -11.36 11.97
C VAL A 271 5.73 -11.81 12.65
N THR A 272 4.74 -10.93 12.68
CA THR A 272 3.43 -11.16 13.31
C THR A 272 2.31 -11.52 12.33
N GLY A 273 2.61 -11.47 11.03
CA GLY A 273 1.67 -11.87 9.98
C GLY A 273 1.32 -13.37 10.02
N LYS A 274 0.32 -13.76 9.24
CA LYS A 274 -0.11 -15.16 9.11
C LYS A 274 -0.01 -15.59 7.65
N SER A 275 0.59 -16.75 7.41
CA SER A 275 0.73 -17.30 6.06
C SER A 275 -0.61 -17.60 5.41
N LEU A 276 -0.76 -17.20 4.14
CA LEU A 276 -1.91 -17.48 3.28
C LEU A 276 -1.82 -18.85 2.60
N LYS A 277 -0.71 -19.57 2.73
CA LYS A 277 -0.51 -20.86 2.06
C LYS A 277 -1.65 -21.87 2.34
N PRO A 278 -2.18 -22.02 3.57
CA PRO A 278 -3.33 -22.90 3.81
C PRO A 278 -4.59 -22.52 3.02
N VAL A 279 -4.81 -21.22 2.77
CA VAL A 279 -5.93 -20.73 1.94
C VAL A 279 -5.66 -21.03 0.46
N MET A 280 -4.44 -20.79 0.00
CA MET A 280 -4.02 -21.10 -1.38
C MET A 280 -4.16 -22.60 -1.70
N GLU A 281 -3.85 -23.46 -0.72
CA GLU A 281 -4.01 -24.92 -0.80
C GLU A 281 -5.47 -25.39 -0.65
N GLY A 282 -6.40 -24.50 -0.30
CA GLY A 282 -7.80 -24.85 -0.02
C GLY A 282 -8.00 -25.66 1.26
N LYS A 283 -7.04 -25.62 2.19
CA LYS A 283 -7.12 -26.28 3.51
C LYS A 283 -7.88 -25.43 4.53
N GLN A 284 -7.96 -24.12 4.30
CA GLN A 284 -8.70 -23.16 5.13
C GLN A 284 -9.42 -22.14 4.24
N GLU A 285 -10.56 -21.63 4.70
CA GLU A 285 -11.26 -20.52 4.04
C GLU A 285 -10.68 -19.16 4.48
N GLN A 286 -10.25 -19.05 5.74
CA GLN A 286 -9.80 -17.82 6.37
C GLN A 286 -8.56 -18.10 7.26
N ILE A 287 -7.67 -17.11 7.39
CA ILE A 287 -6.53 -17.14 8.34
C ILE A 287 -6.77 -16.28 9.59
N ARG A 288 -7.84 -15.48 9.56
CA ARG A 288 -8.31 -14.63 10.66
C ARG A 288 -9.80 -14.35 10.51
N GLU A 289 -10.44 -14.11 11.63
CA GLU A 289 -11.88 -13.80 11.69
C GLU A 289 -12.16 -12.29 11.62
N GLN A 290 -11.18 -11.48 12.00
CA GLN A 290 -11.32 -10.05 12.19
C GLN A 290 -10.17 -9.28 11.55
N PHE A 291 -10.46 -8.05 11.13
CA PHE A 291 -9.49 -7.11 10.57
C PHE A 291 -9.52 -5.81 11.36
N PHE A 292 -8.43 -5.48 12.02
CA PHE A 292 -8.25 -4.26 12.78
C PHE A 292 -7.52 -3.23 11.93
N LEU A 293 -8.08 -2.02 11.88
CA LEU A 293 -7.57 -0.92 11.07
C LEU A 293 -7.42 0.32 11.94
N ALA A 294 -6.34 1.06 11.71
CA ALA A 294 -6.07 2.30 12.41
C ALA A 294 -5.50 3.34 11.44
N TYR A 295 -5.90 4.60 11.62
CA TYR A 295 -5.26 5.74 10.98
C TYR A 295 -5.01 6.84 11.99
N SER A 296 -3.73 7.18 12.19
CA SER A 296 -3.27 8.15 13.19
C SER A 296 -3.87 7.88 14.58
N ASN A 297 -4.12 8.92 15.38
CA ASN A 297 -4.83 8.85 16.66
C ASN A 297 -6.34 9.14 16.55
N GLN A 298 -6.89 9.25 15.34
CA GLN A 298 -8.25 9.79 15.13
C GLN A 298 -9.23 8.81 14.52
N GLN A 299 -8.78 7.71 13.90
CA GLN A 299 -9.67 6.75 13.25
C GLN A 299 -9.33 5.31 13.63
N ARG A 300 -10.35 4.52 13.95
CA ARG A 300 -10.25 3.08 14.19
C ARG A 300 -11.37 2.35 13.46
N ALA A 301 -11.09 1.15 12.96
CA ALA A 301 -12.11 0.31 12.37
C ALA A 301 -11.88 -1.17 12.65
N LEU A 302 -12.98 -1.92 12.61
CA LEU A 302 -13.01 -3.37 12.70
C LEU A 302 -13.86 -3.93 11.55
N VAL A 303 -13.32 -4.90 10.82
CA VAL A 303 -14.08 -5.77 9.93
C VAL A 303 -14.28 -7.12 10.64
N SER A 304 -15.53 -7.59 10.71
CA SER A 304 -15.88 -8.89 11.27
C SER A 304 -17.12 -9.45 10.58
N GLY A 305 -16.97 -10.62 9.95
CA GLY A 305 -17.98 -11.16 9.03
C GLY A 305 -18.25 -10.17 7.88
N ASP A 306 -19.52 -9.94 7.57
CA ASP A 306 -19.93 -9.02 6.49
C ASP A 306 -19.92 -7.54 6.91
N TYR A 307 -19.51 -7.19 8.14
CA TYR A 307 -19.67 -5.84 8.67
C TYR A 307 -18.33 -5.14 8.87
N LYS A 308 -18.31 -3.84 8.56
CA LYS A 308 -17.24 -2.92 8.93
C LYS A 308 -17.79 -1.83 9.84
N TYR A 309 -17.18 -1.68 11.00
CA TYR A 309 -17.44 -0.59 11.94
C TYR A 309 -16.26 0.39 11.91
N ILE A 310 -16.52 1.68 11.72
CA ILE A 310 -15.52 2.75 11.73
C ILE A 310 -15.92 3.77 12.78
N ILE A 311 -14.97 4.17 13.63
CA ILE A 311 -15.16 5.22 14.63
C ILE A 311 -14.07 6.28 14.47
N TYR A 312 -14.49 7.54 14.63
CA TYR A 312 -13.64 8.73 14.54
C TYR A 312 -13.69 9.51 15.85
N ASN A 313 -12.58 10.13 16.23
CA ASN A 313 -12.52 11.15 17.26
C ASN A 313 -11.71 12.35 16.78
N VAL A 314 -12.42 13.43 16.45
CA VAL A 314 -11.83 14.69 16.00
C VAL A 314 -12.14 15.74 17.06
N GLU A 315 -11.13 16.14 17.83
CA GLU A 315 -11.25 17.14 18.89
C GLU A 315 -12.36 16.81 19.93
N GLY A 316 -12.53 15.53 20.26
CA GLY A 316 -13.55 15.05 21.20
C GLY A 316 -14.92 14.78 20.57
N LYS A 317 -15.10 15.07 19.28
CA LYS A 317 -16.32 14.75 18.54
C LYS A 317 -16.25 13.32 18.01
N ILE A 318 -17.06 12.44 18.59
CA ILE A 318 -17.21 11.07 18.12
C ILE A 318 -18.16 11.00 16.92
N THR A 319 -17.71 10.32 15.86
CA THR A 319 -18.57 9.92 14.74
C THR A 319 -18.43 8.42 14.52
N GLU A 320 -19.54 7.73 14.32
CA GLU A 320 -19.57 6.27 14.14
C GLU A 320 -20.23 5.91 12.81
N GLN A 321 -19.66 4.92 12.14
CA GLN A 321 -20.20 4.34 10.91
C GLN A 321 -20.24 2.82 11.01
N LEU A 322 -21.30 2.22 10.45
CA LEU A 322 -21.44 0.77 10.33
C LEU A 322 -21.92 0.43 8.92
N PHE A 323 -21.22 -0.44 8.23
CA PHE A 323 -21.55 -0.87 6.87
C PHE A 323 -21.68 -2.38 6.81
N ASN A 324 -22.53 -2.88 5.93
CA ASN A 324 -22.55 -4.29 5.53
C ASN A 324 -21.86 -4.41 4.16
N LEU A 325 -20.61 -4.84 4.13
CA LEU A 325 -19.76 -4.87 2.92
C LEU A 325 -20.28 -5.82 1.84
N GLN A 326 -21.01 -6.88 2.21
CA GLN A 326 -21.59 -7.81 1.24
C GLN A 326 -22.73 -7.15 0.44
N LYS A 327 -23.55 -6.33 1.09
CA LYS A 327 -24.72 -5.66 0.48
C LYS A 327 -24.39 -4.25 -0.03
N ASP A 328 -23.41 -3.61 0.57
CA ASP A 328 -23.01 -2.23 0.34
C ASP A 328 -21.47 -2.13 0.30
N PRO A 329 -20.82 -2.67 -0.76
CA PRO A 329 -19.37 -2.64 -0.89
C PRO A 329 -18.81 -1.22 -1.10
N GLY A 330 -19.67 -0.26 -1.46
CA GLY A 330 -19.29 1.15 -1.61
C GLY A 330 -19.48 1.98 -0.35
N GLU A 331 -19.92 1.35 0.76
CA GLU A 331 -20.09 2.01 2.07
C GLU A 331 -20.92 3.30 1.98
N LEU A 332 -22.06 3.22 1.27
CA LEU A 332 -22.95 4.35 1.03
C LEU A 332 -23.92 4.60 2.20
N VAL A 333 -24.35 3.54 2.88
CA VAL A 333 -25.43 3.61 3.88
C VAL A 333 -24.87 3.27 5.26
N ASN A 334 -24.73 4.30 6.10
CA ASN A 334 -24.37 4.11 7.50
C ASN A 334 -25.54 3.50 8.28
N LEU A 335 -25.35 2.31 8.83
CA LEU A 335 -26.32 1.53 9.61
C LEU A 335 -26.15 1.68 11.13
N ALA A 336 -25.28 2.58 11.61
CA ALA A 336 -24.92 2.66 13.02
C ALA A 336 -26.11 2.99 13.93
N VAL A 337 -27.11 3.73 13.41
CA VAL A 337 -28.33 4.07 14.15
C VAL A 337 -29.33 2.92 14.10
N GLU A 338 -29.53 2.33 12.92
CA GLU A 338 -30.50 1.26 12.66
C GLU A 338 -30.12 -0.06 13.32
N LEU A 339 -28.83 -0.38 13.38
CA LEU A 339 -28.29 -1.64 13.91
C LEU A 339 -27.45 -1.39 15.17
N THR A 340 -28.01 -0.67 16.14
CA THR A 340 -27.31 -0.27 17.37
C THR A 340 -26.72 -1.47 18.14
N GLU A 341 -27.42 -2.60 18.23
CA GLU A 341 -26.91 -3.80 18.90
C GLU A 341 -25.65 -4.34 18.21
N LYS A 342 -25.66 -4.43 16.87
CA LYS A 342 -24.51 -4.87 16.09
C LYS A 342 -23.35 -3.89 16.16
N LYS A 343 -23.65 -2.59 16.15
CA LYS A 343 -22.65 -1.53 16.33
C LYS A 343 -21.94 -1.68 17.68
N ASN A 344 -22.68 -1.87 18.77
CA ASN A 344 -22.11 -2.03 20.11
C ASN A 344 -21.29 -3.33 20.22
N GLU A 345 -21.75 -4.43 19.63
CA GLU A 345 -20.99 -5.69 19.53
C GLU A 345 -19.62 -5.46 18.85
N LEU A 346 -19.60 -4.79 17.70
CA LEU A 346 -18.37 -4.51 16.97
C LEU A 346 -17.47 -3.49 17.67
N HIS A 347 -18.05 -2.52 18.40
CA HIS A 347 -17.30 -1.59 19.24
C HIS A 347 -16.56 -2.35 20.36
N ASP A 348 -17.21 -3.30 21.04
CA ASP A 348 -16.58 -4.09 22.09
C ASP A 348 -15.48 -5.00 21.53
N LEU A 349 -15.71 -5.60 20.36
CA LEU A 349 -14.67 -6.37 19.66
C LEU A 349 -13.50 -5.48 19.21
N LEU A 350 -13.76 -4.26 18.76
CA LEU A 350 -12.72 -3.30 18.38
C LEU A 350 -11.84 -2.96 19.59
N MET A 351 -12.45 -2.71 20.75
CA MET A 351 -11.71 -2.47 22.00
C MET A 351 -10.79 -3.64 22.36
N ASN A 352 -11.26 -4.88 22.20
CA ASN A 352 -10.43 -6.06 22.42
C ASN A 352 -9.26 -6.13 21.42
N GLN A 353 -9.53 -5.88 20.13
CA GLN A 353 -8.48 -5.84 19.11
C GLN A 353 -7.45 -4.73 19.36
N MET A 354 -7.87 -3.57 19.86
CA MET A 354 -6.95 -2.49 20.23
C MET A 354 -6.00 -2.92 21.36
N VAL A 355 -6.52 -3.64 22.37
CA VAL A 355 -5.68 -4.20 23.45
C VAL A 355 -4.72 -5.27 22.91
N GLU A 356 -5.21 -6.20 22.08
CA GLU A 356 -4.39 -7.27 21.49
C GLU A 356 -3.27 -6.74 20.59
N ASN A 357 -3.52 -5.63 19.89
CA ASN A 357 -2.54 -5.00 18.99
C ASN A 357 -1.72 -3.90 19.67
N HIS A 358 -1.79 -3.76 20.99
CA HIS A 358 -1.07 -2.75 21.78
C HIS A 358 -1.27 -1.32 21.23
N ASP A 359 -2.51 -1.00 20.85
CA ASP A 359 -2.85 0.32 20.38
C ASP A 359 -2.63 1.37 21.47
N PHE A 360 -2.04 2.50 21.08
CA PHE A 360 -1.76 3.60 22.00
C PHE A 360 -2.99 4.45 22.31
N CYS A 361 -4.07 4.33 21.53
CA CYS A 361 -5.34 5.01 21.80
C CYS A 361 -6.20 4.26 22.83
N ASP A 362 -6.94 5.01 23.65
CA ASP A 362 -7.92 4.49 24.62
C ASP A 362 -9.30 5.13 24.38
N LEU A 363 -10.24 4.37 23.80
CA LEU A 363 -11.58 4.89 23.47
C LEU A 363 -12.42 5.21 24.71
N THR A 364 -11.99 4.79 25.92
CA THR A 364 -12.65 5.20 27.17
C THR A 364 -12.31 6.64 27.56
N GLN A 365 -11.25 7.21 26.99
CA GLN A 365 -10.90 8.62 27.17
C GLN A 365 -11.63 9.50 26.15
N PRO A 366 -12.04 10.73 26.53
CA PRO A 366 -12.78 11.62 25.63
C PRO A 366 -12.02 11.99 24.36
N LEU A 367 -10.69 11.94 24.37
CA LEU A 367 -9.82 12.37 23.26
C LEU A 367 -9.00 11.23 22.65
N TRP A 368 -9.15 10.00 23.15
CA TRP A 368 -8.37 8.79 22.82
C TRP A 368 -6.87 8.83 23.09
N TRP A 369 -6.24 9.99 22.96
CA TRP A 369 -4.81 10.17 23.10
C TRP A 369 -4.47 11.53 23.69
N LYS A 370 -3.85 11.53 24.88
CA LYS A 370 -3.34 12.73 25.57
C LYS A 370 -4.35 13.90 25.54
N ASP A 371 -3.95 15.02 24.96
CA ASP A 371 -4.70 16.27 24.79
C ASP A 371 -5.48 16.34 23.46
N GLY A 372 -5.56 15.23 22.71
CA GLY A 372 -6.39 15.11 21.52
C GLY A 372 -5.86 15.82 20.27
N HIS A 373 -4.65 16.39 20.31
CA HIS A 373 -4.05 16.95 19.09
C HIS A 373 -3.86 15.86 18.04
N LYS A 374 -4.02 16.22 16.77
CA LYS A 374 -3.72 15.32 15.66
C LYS A 374 -2.22 15.09 15.60
N LEU A 375 -1.80 13.83 15.69
CA LEU A 375 -0.39 13.48 15.62
C LEU A 375 0.21 13.87 14.27
N THR A 376 1.38 14.47 14.32
CA THR A 376 2.23 14.68 13.16
C THR A 376 2.90 13.38 12.72
N TRP A 377 3.40 13.36 11.49
CA TRP A 377 4.16 12.21 10.97
C TRP A 377 5.39 11.88 11.82
N ASP A 378 6.09 12.91 12.30
CA ASP A 378 7.27 12.74 13.16
C ASP A 378 6.90 12.14 14.52
N GLU A 379 5.79 12.55 15.12
CA GLU A 379 5.30 11.96 16.36
C GLU A 379 4.89 10.49 16.14
N LEU A 380 4.15 10.19 15.06
CA LEU A 380 3.74 8.82 14.71
C LEU A 380 4.95 7.89 14.56
N ILE A 381 6.00 8.32 13.84
CA ILE A 381 7.22 7.52 13.70
C ILE A 381 7.86 7.27 15.08
N ASN A 382 7.87 8.26 15.97
CA ASN A 382 8.48 8.13 17.28
C ASN A 382 7.64 7.32 18.28
N LEU A 383 6.34 7.08 18.02
CA LEU A 383 5.52 6.24 18.90
C LEU A 383 5.94 4.77 18.91
N TYR A 384 6.42 4.27 17.77
CA TYR A 384 6.72 2.84 17.59
C TYR A 384 8.23 2.53 17.55
N VAL A 385 9.08 3.56 17.59
CA VAL A 385 10.55 3.41 17.46
C VAL A 385 11.26 3.33 18.83
N PHE A 386 10.54 3.48 19.94
CA PHE A 386 11.10 3.40 21.28
C PHE A 386 10.30 2.44 22.16
N GLU A 387 10.69 1.16 22.13
CA GLU A 387 10.99 0.30 23.29
C GLU A 387 11.52 -1.06 22.84
#